data_AF-A0A2P6PZ00-F1
#
_entry.id   AF-A0A2P6PZ00-F1
#
_cell.length_a   1.000
_cell.length_b   1.000
_cell.length_c   1.000
_cell.angle_alpha   90.00
_cell.angle_beta   90.00
_cell.angle_gamma   90.00
#
_symmetry.space_group_name_H-M   'P 1'
#
loop_
_entity.id
_entity.type
_entity.pdbx_description
1 polymer ?
#
loop_
_entity_poly.entity_id
_entity_poly.type
_entity_poly.pdbx_seq_one_letter_code
_entity_poly.pdbx_strand_id
1 'polypeptide(L)'
;MLPNGEVLIINCGTAGIAGWEIGSEPVLNPVLYRLDIVIGSRFEVQNPSTVPQMYHSTTLLLRHGRVLIGSSNPHKYYRFINVLYPIDLSLEAFHPSSFF
;
A
#
# COMPACT_ATOMS: atom_id res chain seq x y z
N MET A 1 0.41 -9.39 -7.88
CA MET A 1 -0.55 -10.06 -8.78
C MET A 1 -1.40 -11.00 -7.95
N LEU A 2 -2.71 -10.98 -8.16
CA LEU A 2 -3.69 -11.78 -7.42
C LEU A 2 -3.99 -13.10 -8.15
N PRO A 3 -4.55 -14.12 -7.47
CA PRO A 3 -4.88 -15.41 -8.09
C PRO A 3 -5.82 -15.34 -9.30
N ASN A 4 -6.67 -14.32 -9.39
CA ASN A 4 -7.59 -14.09 -10.51
C ASN A 4 -6.96 -13.30 -11.67
N GLY A 5 -5.66 -13.02 -11.63
CA GLY A 5 -4.93 -12.29 -12.67
C GLY A 5 -4.97 -10.77 -12.55
N GLU A 6 -5.71 -10.22 -11.59
CA GLU A 6 -5.70 -8.78 -11.32
C GLU A 6 -4.39 -8.34 -10.65
N VAL A 7 -4.08 -7.05 -10.79
CA VAL A 7 -2.91 -6.44 -10.17
C VAL A 7 -3.36 -5.47 -9.09
N LEU A 8 -3.10 -5.82 -7.84
CA LEU A 8 -3.21 -4.87 -6.74
C LEU A 8 -1.97 -3.98 -6.70
N ILE A 9 -2.17 -2.68 -6.69
CA ILE A 9 -1.15 -1.64 -6.55
C ILE A 9 -1.32 -1.03 -5.17
N ILE A 10 -0.33 -1.24 -4.30
CA ILE A 10 -0.21 -0.55 -3.02
C ILE A 10 0.73 0.64 -3.24
N ASN A 11 0.19 1.84 -3.11
CA ASN A 11 0.91 3.07 -3.41
C ASN A 11 1.75 3.56 -2.22
N CYS A 12 2.73 4.42 -2.53
CA CYS A 12 3.62 5.05 -1.56
C CYS A 12 3.22 6.52 -1.33
N GLY A 13 4.19 7.44 -1.21
CA GLY A 13 3.94 8.89 -1.22
C GLY A 13 3.73 9.45 -2.64
N THR A 14 2.92 10.50 -2.76
CA THR A 14 2.78 11.28 -4.01
C THR A 14 3.90 12.28 -4.23
N ALA A 15 4.66 12.61 -3.18
CA ALA A 15 5.74 13.58 -3.25
C ALA A 15 7.06 13.01 -2.70
N GLY A 16 8.16 13.42 -3.31
CA GLY A 16 9.50 13.00 -2.93
C GLY A 16 10.00 11.76 -3.67
N ILE A 17 10.98 11.07 -3.08
CA ILE A 17 11.62 9.88 -3.64
C ILE A 17 11.88 8.82 -2.56
N ALA A 18 12.37 7.65 -2.98
CA ALA A 18 12.84 6.61 -2.07
C ALA A 18 14.06 7.09 -1.27
N GLY A 19 14.04 6.87 0.05
CA GLY A 19 15.10 7.25 0.98
C GLY A 19 14.53 7.81 2.28
N TRP A 20 15.44 8.22 3.17
CA TRP A 20 15.07 8.71 4.50
C TRP A 20 14.65 10.18 4.45
N GLU A 21 13.55 10.52 5.13
CA GLU A 21 13.01 11.86 5.40
C GLU A 21 12.59 12.69 4.17
N ILE A 22 12.52 12.06 2.99
CA ILE A 22 12.29 12.77 1.71
C ILE A 22 10.97 12.43 1.03
N GLY A 23 10.32 11.33 1.41
CA GLY A 23 8.99 10.97 0.92
C GLY A 23 7.89 11.56 1.79
N SER A 24 6.85 12.12 1.16
CA SER A 24 5.70 12.70 1.85
C SER A 24 4.39 12.46 1.09
N GLU A 25 3.28 12.91 1.68
CA GLU A 25 1.93 12.81 1.12
C GLU A 25 1.52 11.36 0.82
N PRO A 26 1.30 10.52 1.84
CA PRO A 26 1.02 9.11 1.65
C PRO A 26 -0.29 8.89 0.88
N VAL A 27 -0.25 8.02 -0.13
CA VAL A 27 -1.43 7.51 -0.80
C VAL A 27 -2.00 6.37 0.02
N LEU A 28 -3.13 6.63 0.68
CA LEU A 28 -3.78 5.65 1.56
C LEU A 28 -4.67 4.66 0.81
N ASN A 29 -5.04 4.95 -0.43
CA ASN A 29 -5.92 4.11 -1.23
C ASN A 29 -5.13 3.17 -2.14
N PRO A 30 -5.27 1.84 -1.95
CA PRO A 30 -4.86 0.86 -2.94
C PRO A 30 -5.66 1.01 -4.23
N VAL A 31 -5.08 0.56 -5.34
CA VAL A 31 -5.75 0.54 -6.64
C VAL A 31 -5.69 -0.87 -7.20
N LEU A 32 -6.85 -1.38 -7.63
CA LEU A 32 -6.94 -2.64 -8.33
C LEU A 32 -6.94 -2.39 -9.84
N TYR A 33 -6.06 -3.07 -10.56
CA TYR A 33 -6.00 -3.04 -12.01
C TYR A 33 -6.55 -4.35 -12.59
N ARG A 34 -7.61 -4.22 -13.40
CA ARG A 34 -8.33 -5.34 -14.03
C ARG A 34 -8.06 -5.38 -15.53
N LEU A 35 -7.55 -6.51 -16.03
CA LEU A 35 -7.13 -6.68 -17.43
C LEU A 35 -8.30 -6.89 -18.40
N ASP A 36 -9.39 -7.49 -17.90
CA ASP A 36 -10.59 -7.90 -18.62
C ASP A 36 -11.63 -6.77 -18.77
N ILE A 37 -11.44 -5.66 -18.07
CA ILE A 37 -12.29 -4.47 -18.17
C ILE A 37 -11.89 -3.59 -19.36
N VAL A 38 -12.87 -2.88 -19.93
CA VAL A 38 -12.67 -1.91 -21.01
C VAL A 38 -11.56 -0.90 -20.67
N ILE A 39 -10.74 -0.58 -21.67
CA ILE A 39 -9.68 0.42 -21.56
C ILE A 39 -10.30 1.75 -21.10
N GLY A 40 -9.69 2.38 -20.09
CA GLY A 40 -10.21 3.59 -19.43
C GLY A 40 -10.95 3.33 -18.12
N SER A 41 -11.41 2.09 -17.87
CA SER A 41 -12.13 1.73 -16.63
C SER A 41 -11.43 0.63 -15.82
N ARG A 42 -10.14 0.37 -16.11
CA ARG A 42 -9.38 -0.74 -15.52
C ARG A 42 -8.88 -0.50 -14.10
N PHE A 43 -8.83 0.77 -13.65
CA PHE A 43 -8.34 1.13 -12.33
C PHE A 43 -9.51 1.38 -11.39
N GLU A 44 -9.62 0.57 -10.34
CA GLU A 44 -10.63 0.68 -9.30
C GLU A 44 -9.96 1.06 -7.98
N VAL A 45 -10.33 2.22 -7.44
CA VAL A 45 -9.86 2.67 -6.12
C VAL A 45 -10.50 1.81 -5.03
N GLN A 46 -9.68 1.33 -4.10
CA GLN A 46 -10.11 0.50 -2.98
C GLN A 46 -10.26 1.33 -1.69
N ASN A 47 -10.84 0.71 -0.66
CA ASN A 47 -10.94 1.31 0.67
C ASN A 47 -9.57 1.72 1.21
N PRO A 48 -9.45 2.91 1.83
CA PRO A 48 -8.17 3.41 2.33
C PRO A 48 -7.70 2.67 3.59
N SER A 49 -6.39 2.58 3.76
CA SER A 49 -5.75 2.25 5.05
C SER A 49 -5.59 3.51 5.91
N THR A 50 -5.44 3.33 7.22
CA THR A 50 -5.04 4.41 8.13
C THR A 50 -3.52 4.47 8.33
N VAL A 51 -2.79 3.48 7.80
CA VAL A 51 -1.35 3.32 7.98
C VAL A 51 -0.62 3.72 6.69
N PRO A 52 0.22 4.77 6.72
CA PRO A 52 1.04 5.18 5.58
C PRO A 52 2.03 4.09 5.15
N GLN A 53 1.98 3.68 3.89
CA GLN A 53 2.95 2.74 3.30
C GLN A 53 4.07 3.52 2.62
N MET A 54 5.17 3.81 3.29
CA MET A 54 6.25 4.62 2.71
C MET A 54 7.45 3.75 2.29
N TYR A 55 8.61 4.39 2.08
CA TYR A 55 9.87 3.71 1.77
C TYR A 55 10.15 2.55 2.74
N HIS A 56 10.58 1.41 2.20
CA HIS A 56 10.71 0.09 2.85
C HIS A 56 9.41 -0.65 3.22
N SER A 57 8.24 -0.17 2.82
CA SER A 57 7.02 -0.99 2.91
C SER A 57 7.14 -2.24 2.03
N THR A 58 6.48 -3.32 2.45
CA THR A 58 6.47 -4.59 1.71
C THR A 58 5.09 -5.20 1.68
N THR A 59 4.83 -6.04 0.67
CA THR A 59 3.55 -6.73 0.52
C THR A 59 3.77 -8.19 0.16
N LEU A 60 2.89 -9.06 0.67
CA LEU A 60 2.92 -10.49 0.41
C LEU A 60 1.50 -11.02 0.16
N LEU A 61 1.31 -11.72 -0.95
CA LEU A 61 0.06 -12.43 -1.22
C LEU A 61 -0.04 -13.71 -0.37
N LEU A 62 -1.12 -13.85 0.37
CA LEU A 62 -1.45 -15.08 1.09
C LEU A 62 -2.26 -16.03 0.20
N ARG A 63 -2.17 -17.33 0.47
CA ARG A 63 -2.85 -18.38 -0.33
C ARG A 63 -4.36 -18.19 -0.46
N HIS A 64 -4.98 -17.54 0.52
CA HIS A 64 -6.43 -17.31 0.60
C HIS A 64 -6.84 -15.96 -0.03
N GLY A 65 -6.01 -15.35 -0.88
CA GLY A 65 -6.34 -14.11 -1.63
C GLY A 65 -6.13 -12.80 -0.88
N ARG A 66 -5.96 -12.84 0.45
CA ARG A 66 -5.59 -11.66 1.25
C ARG A 66 -4.16 -11.20 0.95
N VAL A 67 -3.92 -9.90 1.05
CA VAL A 67 -2.58 -9.31 0.91
C VAL A 67 -2.12 -8.82 2.28
N LEU A 68 -1.01 -9.37 2.76
CA LEU A 68 -0.37 -8.91 3.97
C LEU A 68 0.52 -7.71 3.63
N ILE A 69 0.33 -6.61 4.33
CA ILE A 69 1.04 -5.36 4.10
C ILE A 69 1.87 -5.04 5.36
N GLY A 70 3.19 -4.98 5.17
CA GLY A 70 4.12 -4.51 6.19
C GLY A 70 4.42 -3.04 5.97
N SER A 71 4.02 -2.23 6.94
CA SER A 71 4.27 -0.80 6.91
C SER A 71 5.72 -0.45 7.14
N SER A 72 6.11 0.70 6.61
CA SER A 72 7.35 1.36 6.93
C SER A 72 7.19 2.86 6.71
N ASN A 73 8.08 3.62 7.33
CA ASN A 73 8.16 5.06 7.18
C ASN A 73 9.56 5.47 6.67
N PRO A 74 9.74 6.72 6.25
CA PRO A 74 11.02 7.18 5.77
C PRO A 74 11.97 7.58 6.92
N HIS A 75 11.89 6.98 8.12
CA HIS A 75 12.80 7.31 9.21
C HIS A 75 13.99 6.35 9.31
N LYS A 76 15.20 6.91 9.42
CA LYS A 76 16.43 6.11 9.61
C LYS A 76 16.43 5.32 10.92
N TYR A 77 15.73 5.80 11.94
CA TYR A 77 15.69 5.23 13.29
C TYR A 77 14.26 4.98 13.73
N TYR A 78 14.09 4.15 14.76
CA TYR A 78 12.79 3.90 15.37
C TYR A 78 12.25 5.15 16.09
N ARG A 79 11.42 5.93 15.39
CA ARG A 79 10.78 7.14 15.91
C ARG A 79 9.27 6.99 15.90
N PHE A 80 8.68 7.02 17.09
CA PHE A 80 7.24 6.83 17.29
C PHE A 80 6.50 8.12 17.67
N ILE A 81 7.24 9.14 18.12
CA ILE A 81 6.68 10.43 18.57
C ILE A 81 7.46 11.59 17.95
N ASN A 82 6.81 12.74 17.84
CA ASN A 82 7.41 13.98 17.31
C ASN A 82 8.02 13.83 15.92
N VAL A 83 7.37 13.08 15.05
CA VAL A 83 7.75 12.90 13.64
C VAL A 83 6.50 12.92 12.74
N LEU A 84 6.70 13.24 11.45
CA LEU A 84 5.61 13.39 10.49
C LEU A 84 4.86 12.07 10.24
N TYR A 85 5.59 10.95 10.18
CA TYR A 85 5.03 9.63 9.98
C TYR A 85 5.59 8.67 11.04
N PRO A 86 4.92 8.50 12.19
CA PRO A 86 5.36 7.56 13.23
C PRO A 86 5.62 6.16 12.66
N ILE A 87 6.61 5.44 13.22
CA ILE A 87 6.79 4.03 12.85
C ILE A 87 5.54 3.26 13.27
N ASP A 88 5.07 2.43 12.34
CA ASP A 88 4.13 1.37 12.59
C ASP A 88 4.83 0.02 12.34
N LEU A 89 4.88 -0.83 13.37
CA LEU A 89 5.45 -2.19 13.30
C LEU A 89 4.37 -3.27 13.15
N SER A 90 3.12 -2.86 12.90
CA SER A 90 2.01 -3.77 12.64
C SER A 90 2.01 -4.29 11.20
N LEU A 91 1.26 -5.36 11.00
CA LEU A 91 0.95 -5.90 9.69
C LEU A 91 -0.55 -5.77 9.46
N GLU A 92 -0.94 -5.28 8.28
CA GLU A 92 -2.33 -5.19 7.87
C GLU A 92 -2.68 -6.32 6.90
N ALA A 93 -3.84 -6.96 7.09
CA ALA A 93 -4.39 -7.89 6.11
C ALA A 93 -5.41 -7.14 5.24
N PHE A 94 -5.00 -6.78 4.03
CA PHE A 94 -5.87 -6.15 3.05
C PHE A 94 -6.68 -7.19 2.26
N HIS A 95 -7.93 -6.84 2.00
CA HIS A 95 -8.92 -7.65 1.31
C HIS A 95 -9.36 -6.95 0.02
N PRO A 96 -8.89 -7.39 -1.17
CA PRO A 96 -9.34 -6.83 -2.44
C PRO A 96 -10.84 -7.01 -2.64
N SER A 97 -11.52 -6.00 -3.20
CA SER A 97 -12.97 -6.03 -3.46
C SER A 97 -13.38 -7.18 -4.38
N SER A 98 -12.52 -7.61 -5.29
CA SER A 98 -12.79 -8.69 -6.25
C SER A 98 -12.97 -10.09 -5.66
N PHE A 99 -12.70 -10.25 -4.36
CA PHE A 99 -12.98 -11.50 -3.64
C PHE A 99 -14.32 -11.48 -2.88
N PHE A 100 -15.14 -10.43 -3.04
CA PHE A 100 -16.46 -10.26 -2.41
C PHE A 100 -17.55 -9.84 -3.39
#